data_AF-A0A2I7K5L8-F1
#
_entry.id   AF-A0A2I7K5L8-F1
#
_cell.length_a   1.000
_cell.length_b   1.000
_cell.length_c   1.000
_cell.angle_alpha   90.00
_cell.angle_beta   90.00
_cell.angle_gamma   90.00
#
_symmetry.space_group_name_H-M   'P 1'
#
loop_
_entity.id
_entity.type
_entity.pdbx_description
1 polymer ?
#
loop_
_entity_poly.entity_id
_entity_poly.type
_entity_poly.pdbx_seq_one_letter_code
_entity_poly.pdbx_strand_id
1 'polypeptide(L)'
;MTIDASKLDIGKLRKVRELMDRGATDGEQAAARAKAERLASDAGMTLAQALSTLDTAPSGPTVRDLFAGFDDWMESREPGYKARAAAERAEKERKRLARCQELLRQYGSEDAVFAPTAIEKALRVALEPLSDPANNLWGYQGYSLGKLTPDMWEAVRGAVRVPETVQEAWAAYQAWETLQDDRCAFCPDFTPEQWAEVWHDALTHLLDNLRTPSAEGVKARLAWMREVANLGHARDMERDIQLIDALEGDFSALMASVQTGHRSTSDKSARVRTLLQSEPDLSDREIARRAEVSPQTVGNWRRRLAAKGWGSLEE
;
A
#
# COMPACT_ATOMS: atom_id res chain seq x y z
N MET A 1 65.20 14.82 -3.79
CA MET A 1 63.90 14.21 -4.17
C MET A 1 63.25 15.15 -5.18
N THR A 2 62.94 14.65 -6.37
CA THR A 2 62.29 15.45 -7.41
C THR A 2 60.80 15.54 -7.10
N ILE A 3 60.29 16.73 -6.81
CA ILE A 3 58.86 16.96 -6.60
C ILE A 3 58.16 16.79 -7.94
N ASP A 4 57.20 15.87 -8.02
CA ASP A 4 56.48 15.57 -9.25
C ASP A 4 54.98 15.69 -9.01
N ALA A 5 54.46 16.91 -9.18
CA ALA A 5 53.05 17.24 -8.99
C ALA A 5 52.11 16.41 -9.88
N SER A 6 52.61 15.82 -10.97
CA SER A 6 51.83 14.97 -11.86
C SER A 6 51.43 13.62 -11.23
N LYS A 7 52.11 13.21 -10.15
CA LYS A 7 51.84 11.96 -9.42
C LYS A 7 50.81 12.11 -8.31
N LEU A 8 50.41 13.34 -7.97
CA LEU A 8 49.42 13.58 -6.93
C LEU A 8 48.02 13.32 -7.48
N ASP A 9 47.34 12.30 -6.96
CA ASP A 9 45.94 12.02 -7.29
C ASP A 9 45.02 13.05 -6.61
N ILE A 10 44.80 14.18 -7.29
CA ILE A 10 44.00 15.32 -6.82
C ILE A 10 42.57 14.89 -6.46
N GLY A 11 42.00 13.93 -7.19
CA GLY A 11 40.65 13.41 -6.93
C GLY A 11 40.57 12.65 -5.60
N LYS A 12 41.55 11.77 -5.34
CA LYS A 12 41.64 11.06 -4.04
C LYS A 12 41.96 12.03 -2.90
N LEU A 13 42.87 12.98 -3.10
CA LEU A 13 43.22 13.95 -2.08
C LEU A 13 42.03 14.84 -1.67
N ARG A 14 41.19 15.26 -2.64
CA ARG A 14 39.96 16.02 -2.37
C ARG A 14 38.98 15.24 -1.49
N LYS A 15 38.72 13.98 -1.81
CA LYS A 15 37.84 13.10 -1.02
C LYS A 15 38.38 12.88 0.39
N VAL A 16 39.69 12.71 0.52
CA VAL A 16 40.31 12.52 1.85
C VAL A 16 40.28 13.81 2.67
N ARG A 17 40.45 14.99 2.07
CA ARG A 17 40.28 16.30 2.75
C ARG A 17 38.88 16.44 3.32
N GLU A 18 37.84 16.08 2.55
CA GLU A 18 36.46 16.13 3.06
C GLU A 18 36.26 15.23 4.28
N LEU A 19 36.88 14.05 4.32
CA LEU A 19 36.84 13.14 5.47
C LEU A 19 37.68 13.62 6.66
N MET A 20 38.76 14.37 6.41
CA MET A 20 39.52 15.03 7.47
C MET A 20 38.70 16.14 8.14
N ASP A 21 37.96 16.91 7.35
CA ASP A 21 37.19 18.07 7.84
C ASP A 21 35.83 17.67 8.44
N ARG A 22 35.23 16.58 7.95
CA ARG A 22 33.85 16.16 8.26
C ARG A 22 33.70 14.71 8.74
N GLY A 23 34.80 14.02 9.06
CA GLY A 23 34.75 12.66 9.60
C GLY A 23 33.91 12.60 10.87
N ALA A 24 33.11 11.53 11.03
CA ALA A 24 32.11 11.42 12.09
C ALA A 24 32.73 11.13 13.47
N THR A 25 33.97 10.63 13.49
CA THR A 25 34.73 10.35 14.70
C THR A 25 36.18 10.83 14.60
N ASP A 26 36.80 11.09 15.74
CA ASP A 26 38.22 11.47 15.82
C ASP A 26 39.15 10.43 15.18
N GLY A 27 38.78 9.14 15.27
CA GLY A 27 39.51 8.03 14.65
C GLY A 27 39.46 8.07 13.12
N GLU A 28 38.30 8.41 12.55
CA GLU A 28 38.15 8.57 11.10
C GLU A 28 38.94 9.77 10.57
N GLN A 29 38.90 10.90 11.29
CA GLN A 29 39.67 12.10 10.92
C GLN A 29 41.19 11.83 10.98
N ALA A 30 41.66 11.13 12.01
CA ALA A 30 43.06 10.74 12.14
C ALA A 30 43.51 9.77 11.03
N ALA A 31 42.68 8.78 10.69
CA ALA A 31 42.96 7.85 9.60
C ALA A 31 42.97 8.55 8.23
N ALA A 32 42.05 9.48 8.01
CA ALA A 32 42.00 10.30 6.81
C ALA A 32 43.26 11.18 6.69
N ARG A 33 43.71 11.80 7.79
CA ARG A 33 44.95 12.60 7.84
C ARG A 33 46.18 11.77 7.49
N ALA A 34 46.34 10.59 8.11
CA ALA A 34 47.46 9.68 7.81
C ALA A 34 47.45 9.22 6.33
N LYS A 35 46.27 9.05 5.75
CA LYS A 35 46.12 8.70 4.32
C LYS A 35 46.48 9.87 3.41
N ALA A 36 46.10 11.10 3.77
CA ALA A 36 46.48 12.30 3.01
C ALA A 36 48.00 12.54 3.05
N GLU A 37 48.64 12.31 4.20
CA GLU A 37 50.09 12.41 4.36
C GLU A 37 50.83 11.40 3.47
N ARG A 38 50.34 10.15 3.40
CA ARG A 38 50.90 9.13 2.51
C ARG A 38 50.77 9.54 1.04
N LEU A 39 49.58 10.00 0.62
CA LEU A 39 49.36 10.48 -0.75
C LEU A 39 50.28 11.65 -1.11
N ALA A 40 50.50 12.59 -0.17
CA ALA A 40 51.43 13.69 -0.37
C ALA A 40 52.88 13.20 -0.47
N SER A 41 53.30 12.31 0.44
CA SER A 41 54.66 11.75 0.48
C SER A 41 54.99 10.94 -0.79
N ASP A 42 54.03 10.17 -1.31
CA ASP A 42 54.20 9.40 -2.55
C ASP A 42 54.44 10.30 -3.77
N ALA A 43 53.91 11.53 -3.75
CA ALA A 43 54.15 12.58 -4.74
C ALA A 43 55.41 13.44 -4.43
N GLY A 44 56.14 13.12 -3.37
CA GLY A 44 57.30 13.89 -2.90
C GLY A 44 56.94 15.26 -2.30
N MET A 45 55.71 15.42 -1.81
CA MET A 45 55.18 16.65 -1.23
C MET A 45 54.92 16.51 0.28
N THR A 46 54.96 17.63 0.98
CA THR A 46 54.35 17.72 2.31
C THR A 46 52.82 17.77 2.20
N LEU A 47 52.11 17.36 3.26
CA LEU A 47 50.65 17.45 3.31
C LEU A 47 50.16 18.88 3.01
N ALA A 48 50.82 19.91 3.57
CA ALA A 48 50.45 21.30 3.35
C ALA A 48 50.60 21.74 1.87
N GLN A 49 51.68 21.31 1.21
CA GLN A 49 51.87 21.57 -0.22
C GLN A 49 50.80 20.86 -1.06
N ALA A 50 50.51 19.59 -0.76
CA ALA A 50 49.47 18.83 -1.45
C ALA A 50 48.08 19.46 -1.27
N LEU A 51 47.73 19.90 -0.06
CA LEU A 51 46.45 20.58 0.19
C LEU A 51 46.36 21.94 -0.52
N SER A 52 47.46 22.70 -0.57
CA SER A 52 47.50 23.96 -1.32
C SER A 52 47.26 23.77 -2.82
N THR A 53 47.64 22.62 -3.39
CA THR A 53 47.31 22.33 -4.80
C THR A 53 45.81 22.17 -5.05
N LEU A 54 45.01 21.77 -4.04
CA LEU A 54 43.56 21.69 -4.15
C LEU A 54 42.91 23.07 -4.29
N ASP A 55 43.48 24.08 -3.65
CA ASP A 55 42.95 25.44 -3.69
C ASP A 55 43.23 26.13 -5.04
N THR A 56 44.26 25.64 -5.77
CA THR A 56 44.65 26.13 -7.10
C THR A 56 44.16 25.26 -8.25
N ALA A 57 43.72 24.03 -7.99
CA ALA A 57 43.29 23.11 -9.03
C ALA A 57 41.84 23.43 -9.45
N PRO A 58 41.54 23.55 -10.76
CA PRO A 58 40.15 23.64 -11.20
C PRO A 58 39.39 22.42 -10.67
N SER A 59 38.14 22.63 -10.25
CA SER A 59 37.24 21.55 -9.87
C SER A 59 37.26 20.51 -10.99
N GLY A 60 37.97 19.38 -10.76
CA GLY A 60 38.07 18.28 -11.70
C GLY A 60 36.69 17.87 -12.22
N PRO A 61 36.63 17.18 -13.38
CA PRO A 61 35.39 16.97 -14.10
C PRO A 61 34.33 16.41 -13.15
N THR A 62 33.32 17.23 -12.86
CA THR A 62 32.02 16.75 -12.40
C THR A 62 31.68 15.57 -13.30
N VAL A 63 31.28 14.44 -12.72
CA VAL A 63 30.71 13.32 -13.47
C VAL A 63 29.82 13.94 -14.53
N ARG A 64 30.19 13.80 -15.81
CA ARG A 64 29.40 14.39 -16.90
C ARG A 64 28.01 13.82 -16.69
N ASP A 65 27.07 14.68 -16.32
CA ASP A 65 25.68 14.30 -16.24
C ASP A 65 25.35 13.68 -17.60
N LEU A 66 25.05 12.39 -17.61
CA LEU A 66 24.91 11.59 -18.82
C LEU A 66 23.80 12.14 -19.73
N PHE A 67 22.95 13.01 -19.17
CA PHE A 67 21.83 13.68 -19.82
C PHE A 67 22.07 15.19 -20.02
N ALA A 68 23.26 15.72 -19.71
CA ALA A 68 23.58 17.11 -20.02
C ALA A 68 23.43 17.37 -21.52
N GLY A 69 22.58 18.34 -21.87
CA GLY A 69 22.26 18.68 -23.26
C GLY A 69 21.12 17.86 -23.88
N PHE A 70 20.44 16.99 -23.11
CA PHE A 70 19.24 16.30 -23.60
C PHE A 70 18.15 17.30 -24.03
N ASP A 71 17.88 18.31 -23.21
CA ASP A 71 16.89 19.35 -23.54
C ASP A 71 17.29 20.16 -24.79
N ASP A 72 18.59 20.40 -25.01
CA ASP A 72 19.10 21.07 -26.22
C ASP A 72 18.95 20.20 -27.47
N TRP A 73 19.22 18.89 -27.32
CA TRP A 73 19.01 17.92 -28.38
C TRP A 73 17.53 17.77 -28.73
N MET A 74 16.65 17.71 -27.73
CA MET A 74 15.19 17.68 -27.93
C MET A 74 14.69 18.98 -28.57
N GLU A 75 15.16 20.15 -28.15
CA GLU A 75 14.79 21.43 -28.75
C GLU A 75 15.24 21.53 -30.22
N SER A 76 16.42 20.97 -30.54
CA SER A 76 16.91 20.91 -31.93
C SER A 76 16.07 19.97 -32.80
N ARG A 77 15.54 18.89 -32.21
CA ARG A 77 14.72 17.89 -32.90
C ARG A 77 13.25 18.30 -33.00
N GLU A 78 12.74 18.96 -31.97
CA GLU A 78 11.36 19.41 -31.84
C GLU A 78 11.34 20.84 -31.26
N PRO A 79 11.41 21.87 -32.13
CA PRO A 79 11.39 23.27 -31.70
C PRO A 79 10.17 23.58 -30.83
N GLY A 80 10.40 24.23 -29.70
CA GLY A 80 9.41 24.51 -28.67
C GLY A 80 9.28 23.43 -27.58
N TYR A 81 10.09 22.37 -27.63
CA TYR A 81 10.12 21.34 -26.58
C TYR A 81 10.36 21.93 -25.19
N LYS A 82 11.41 22.76 -25.02
CA LYS A 82 11.75 23.37 -23.72
C LYS A 82 10.63 24.27 -23.21
N ALA A 83 10.00 25.03 -24.10
CA ALA A 83 8.90 25.91 -23.75
C ALA A 83 7.68 25.12 -23.25
N ARG A 84 7.31 24.03 -23.95
CA ARG A 84 6.22 23.14 -23.52
C ARG A 84 6.56 22.41 -22.22
N ALA A 85 7.75 21.85 -22.10
CA ALA A 85 8.19 21.17 -20.88
C ALA A 85 8.27 22.12 -19.67
N ALA A 86 8.69 23.37 -19.86
CA ALA A 86 8.65 24.40 -18.83
C ALA A 86 7.20 24.76 -18.45
N ALA A 87 6.31 24.90 -19.44
CA ALA A 87 4.88 25.16 -19.19
C ALA A 87 4.21 24.00 -18.44
N GLU A 88 4.50 22.75 -18.80
CA GLU A 88 4.00 21.56 -18.11
C GLU A 88 4.51 21.47 -16.67
N ARG A 89 5.80 21.74 -16.43
CA ARG A 89 6.36 21.81 -15.07
C ARG A 89 5.72 22.93 -14.24
N ALA A 90 5.56 24.11 -14.83
CA ALA A 90 4.90 25.23 -14.16
C ALA A 90 3.43 24.91 -13.82
N GLU A 91 2.71 24.23 -14.71
CA GLU A 91 1.33 23.82 -14.47
C GLU A 91 1.22 22.74 -13.39
N LYS A 92 2.12 21.74 -13.40
CA LYS A 92 2.21 20.72 -12.34
C LYS A 92 2.49 21.37 -10.98
N GLU A 93 3.45 22.28 -10.93
CA GLU A 93 3.81 23.00 -9.70
C GLU A 93 2.66 23.89 -9.22
N ARG A 94 1.97 24.59 -10.14
CA ARG A 94 0.79 25.39 -9.81
C ARG A 94 -0.31 24.53 -9.18
N LYS A 95 -0.60 23.35 -9.75
CA LYS A 95 -1.55 22.39 -9.19
C LYS A 95 -1.13 21.87 -7.81
N ARG A 96 0.16 21.53 -7.66
CA ARG A 96 0.73 21.06 -6.39
C ARG A 96 0.58 22.13 -5.30
N LEU A 97 0.99 23.37 -5.57
CA LEU A 97 0.87 24.49 -4.63
C LEU A 97 -0.59 24.79 -4.27
N ALA A 98 -1.51 24.72 -5.24
CA ALA A 98 -2.94 24.84 -4.95
C ALA A 98 -3.45 23.72 -4.03
N ARG A 99 -2.99 22.47 -4.23
CA ARG A 99 -3.28 21.35 -3.34
C ARG A 99 -2.71 21.58 -1.93
N CYS A 100 -1.45 22.02 -1.81
CA CYS A 100 -0.87 22.38 -0.52
C CYS A 100 -1.70 23.44 0.22
N GLN A 101 -2.20 24.46 -0.48
CA GLN A 101 -3.06 25.49 0.13
C GLN A 101 -4.40 24.94 0.65
N GLU A 102 -5.00 23.95 -0.05
CA GLU A 102 -6.17 23.24 0.46
C GLU A 102 -5.82 22.43 1.71
N LEU A 103 -4.70 21.70 1.67
CA LEU A 103 -4.25 20.88 2.78
C LEU A 103 -3.90 21.70 4.02
N LEU A 104 -3.30 22.88 3.86
CA LEU A 104 -3.07 23.81 4.98
C LEU A 104 -4.38 24.28 5.62
N ARG A 105 -5.46 24.44 4.84
CA ARG A 105 -6.79 24.75 5.38
C ARG A 105 -7.40 23.55 6.12
N GLN A 106 -7.17 22.33 5.62
CA GLN A 106 -7.70 21.10 6.19
C GLN A 106 -6.98 20.66 7.48
N TYR A 107 -5.65 20.65 7.48
CA TYR A 107 -4.81 20.16 8.57
C TYR A 107 -4.32 21.27 9.52
N GLY A 108 -4.39 22.53 9.09
CA GLY A 108 -3.97 23.70 9.87
C GLY A 108 -2.48 24.04 9.74
N SER A 109 -1.61 23.06 9.50
CA SER A 109 -0.18 23.27 9.23
C SER A 109 0.42 22.13 8.41
N GLU A 110 1.59 22.36 7.84
CA GLU A 110 2.40 21.33 7.19
C GLU A 110 2.83 20.25 8.20
N ASP A 111 3.30 20.64 9.39
CA ASP A 111 3.67 19.71 10.46
C ASP A 111 2.53 18.74 10.82
N ALA A 112 1.27 19.19 10.75
CA ALA A 112 0.10 18.36 11.04
C ALA A 112 -0.16 17.29 9.97
N VAL A 113 0.24 17.52 8.71
CA VAL A 113 0.16 16.53 7.61
C VAL A 113 1.20 15.42 7.80
N PHE A 114 2.40 15.79 8.28
CA PHE A 114 3.49 14.85 8.55
C PHE A 114 3.43 14.22 9.94
N ALA A 115 2.56 14.70 10.83
CA ALA A 115 2.40 14.15 12.16
C ALA A 115 2.00 12.66 12.08
N PRO A 116 2.69 11.75 12.80
CA PRO A 116 2.33 10.34 12.77
C PRO A 116 0.93 10.12 13.35
N THR A 117 0.11 9.37 12.62
CA THR A 117 -1.22 8.94 13.04
C THR A 117 -1.15 8.00 14.23
N ALA A 118 -2.29 7.73 14.89
CA ALA A 118 -2.35 6.78 15.99
C ALA A 118 -1.95 5.36 15.54
N ILE A 119 -2.33 4.95 14.32
CA ILE A 119 -1.96 3.67 13.71
C ILE A 119 -0.44 3.60 13.50
N GLU A 120 0.14 4.62 12.85
CA GLU A 120 1.60 4.66 12.61
C GLU A 120 2.41 4.61 13.92
N LYS A 121 1.97 5.34 14.95
CA LYS A 121 2.62 5.32 16.28
C LYS A 121 2.55 3.94 16.92
N ALA A 122 1.40 3.27 16.86
CA ALA A 122 1.21 1.95 17.46
C ALA A 122 2.06 0.89 16.74
N LEU A 123 2.06 0.91 15.41
CA LEU A 123 2.83 -0.02 14.58
C LEU A 123 4.33 0.16 14.76
N ARG A 124 4.82 1.40 14.83
CA ARG A 124 6.24 1.66 15.12
C ARG A 124 6.70 0.97 16.40
N VAL A 125 5.92 1.10 17.48
CA VAL A 125 6.26 0.48 18.78
C VAL A 125 6.19 -1.05 18.69
N ALA A 126 5.19 -1.60 18.00
CA ALA A 126 5.00 -3.05 17.92
C ALA A 126 6.01 -3.76 17.02
N LEU A 127 6.49 -3.09 15.96
CA LEU A 127 7.44 -3.65 15.00
C LEU A 127 8.91 -3.42 15.39
N GLU A 128 9.20 -2.49 16.31
CA GLU A 128 10.56 -2.21 16.80
C GLU A 128 11.37 -3.46 17.18
N PRO A 129 10.81 -4.47 17.90
CA PRO A 129 11.56 -5.67 18.28
C PRO A 129 11.93 -6.59 17.10
N LEU A 130 11.29 -6.40 15.94
CA LEU A 130 11.53 -7.16 14.70
C LEU A 130 12.51 -6.45 13.75
N SER A 131 13.01 -5.27 14.15
CA SER A 131 13.97 -4.51 13.35
C SER A 131 15.26 -5.30 13.14
N ASP A 132 15.78 -5.26 11.92
CA ASP A 132 17.03 -5.88 11.54
C ASP A 132 17.97 -4.82 10.95
N PRO A 133 18.92 -4.31 11.75
CA PRO A 133 19.90 -3.33 11.28
C PRO A 133 20.78 -3.82 10.13
N ALA A 134 20.90 -5.14 9.93
CA ALA A 134 21.63 -5.72 8.80
C ALA A 134 20.81 -5.69 7.51
N ASN A 135 19.47 -5.61 7.61
CA ASN A 135 18.58 -5.45 6.47
C ASN A 135 18.41 -3.97 6.12
N ASN A 136 19.40 -3.42 5.41
CA ASN A 136 19.39 -2.03 4.98
C ASN A 136 18.30 -1.67 3.96
N LEU A 137 17.67 -2.66 3.34
CA LEU A 137 16.68 -2.43 2.28
C LEU A 137 15.27 -2.28 2.86
N TRP A 138 14.91 -3.14 3.82
CA TRP A 138 13.54 -3.21 4.34
C TRP A 138 13.42 -3.02 5.85
N GLY A 139 14.53 -2.98 6.58
CA GLY A 139 14.58 -2.66 8.01
C GLY A 139 14.09 -3.74 8.98
N TYR A 140 13.51 -4.85 8.50
CA TYR A 140 12.95 -5.93 9.33
C TYR A 140 13.44 -7.31 8.91
N GLN A 141 13.56 -8.22 9.87
CA GLN A 141 14.05 -9.58 9.61
C GLN A 141 13.06 -10.38 8.74
N GLY A 142 13.53 -10.89 7.61
CA GLY A 142 12.72 -11.75 6.72
C GLY A 142 11.60 -11.04 5.97
N TYR A 143 11.47 -9.72 6.13
CA TYR A 143 10.50 -8.91 5.41
C TYR A 143 10.98 -8.61 4.00
N SER A 144 10.06 -8.77 3.05
CA SER A 144 10.20 -8.34 1.66
C SER A 144 8.85 -7.76 1.23
N LEU A 145 8.86 -6.63 0.53
CA LEU A 145 7.64 -5.94 0.09
C LEU A 145 6.56 -6.91 -0.41
N GLY A 146 5.38 -6.80 0.18
CA GLY A 146 4.19 -7.59 -0.08
C GLY A 146 4.09 -8.91 0.71
N LYS A 147 5.08 -9.27 1.52
CA LYS A 147 5.10 -10.54 2.29
C LYS A 147 5.48 -10.28 3.75
N LEU A 148 4.45 -10.07 4.58
CA LEU A 148 4.60 -10.01 6.03
C LEU A 148 4.95 -11.40 6.59
N THR A 149 5.88 -11.44 7.54
CA THR A 149 6.19 -12.66 8.29
C THR A 149 5.08 -12.97 9.31
N PRO A 150 4.98 -14.21 9.83
CA PRO A 150 4.02 -14.54 10.89
C PRO A 150 4.17 -13.62 12.12
N ASP A 151 5.41 -13.33 12.54
CA ASP A 151 5.67 -12.48 13.70
C ASP A 151 5.22 -11.03 13.47
N MET A 152 5.38 -10.52 12.23
CA MET A 152 4.86 -9.20 11.87
C MET A 152 3.33 -9.16 11.88
N TRP A 153 2.67 -10.23 11.43
CA TRP A 153 1.21 -10.33 11.52
C TRP A 153 0.70 -10.29 12.96
N GLU A 154 1.36 -11.02 13.87
CA GLU A 154 1.03 -10.99 15.30
C GLU A 154 1.24 -9.58 15.88
N ALA A 155 2.37 -8.93 15.57
CA ALA A 155 2.65 -7.57 16.02
C ALA A 155 1.61 -6.56 15.52
N VAL A 156 1.24 -6.61 14.24
CA VAL A 156 0.21 -5.74 13.63
C VAL A 156 -1.15 -5.95 14.31
N ARG A 157 -1.59 -7.20 14.47
CA ARG A 157 -2.89 -7.53 15.13
C ARG A 157 -2.93 -7.10 16.59
N GLY A 158 -1.80 -7.17 17.29
CA GLY A 158 -1.69 -6.71 18.69
C GLY A 158 -1.70 -5.19 18.83
N ALA A 159 -1.27 -4.45 17.80
CA ALA A 159 -1.10 -3.00 17.85
C ALA A 159 -2.32 -2.21 17.40
N VAL A 160 -3.04 -2.70 16.40
CA VAL A 160 -4.13 -1.96 15.74
C VAL A 160 -5.35 -2.84 15.47
N ARG A 161 -6.53 -2.23 15.36
CA ARG A 161 -7.73 -2.94 14.90
C ARG A 161 -7.55 -3.26 13.41
N VAL A 162 -7.25 -4.52 13.12
CA VAL A 162 -7.17 -5.02 11.75
C VAL A 162 -8.57 -5.10 11.15
N PRO A 163 -8.79 -4.62 9.91
CA PRO A 163 -10.06 -4.75 9.21
C PRO A 163 -10.56 -6.19 9.16
N GLU A 164 -11.84 -6.40 9.48
CA GLU A 164 -12.47 -7.73 9.48
C GLU A 164 -13.30 -7.98 8.22
N THR A 165 -13.51 -6.94 7.40
CA THR A 165 -14.20 -7.03 6.11
C THR A 165 -13.40 -6.39 4.99
N VAL A 166 -13.62 -6.83 3.74
CA VAL A 166 -12.97 -6.25 2.55
C VAL A 166 -13.26 -4.75 2.42
N GLN A 167 -14.46 -4.31 2.82
CA GLN A 167 -14.90 -2.91 2.78
C GLN A 167 -14.13 -2.07 3.79
N GLU A 168 -13.94 -2.57 5.01
CA GLU A 168 -13.11 -1.91 6.03
C GLU A 168 -11.65 -1.84 5.58
N ALA A 169 -11.12 -2.92 4.98
CA ALA A 169 -9.75 -2.94 4.46
C ALA A 169 -9.57 -1.93 3.32
N TRP A 170 -10.54 -1.84 2.42
CA TRP A 170 -10.55 -0.89 1.32
C TRP A 170 -10.61 0.56 1.82
N ALA A 171 -11.48 0.85 2.78
CA ALA A 171 -11.57 2.19 3.37
C ALA A 171 -10.26 2.58 4.08
N ALA A 172 -9.64 1.66 4.82
CA ALA A 172 -8.35 1.90 5.47
C ALA A 172 -7.22 2.12 4.45
N TYR A 173 -7.21 1.37 3.35
CA TYR A 173 -6.26 1.54 2.24
C TYR A 173 -6.41 2.92 1.60
N GLN A 174 -7.63 3.33 1.25
CA GLN A 174 -7.89 4.64 0.67
C GLN A 174 -7.50 5.79 1.61
N ALA A 175 -7.72 5.64 2.92
CA ALA A 175 -7.29 6.62 3.91
C ALA A 175 -5.76 6.74 4.00
N TRP A 176 -5.05 5.61 3.88
CA TRP A 176 -3.59 5.59 3.83
C TRP A 176 -3.06 6.26 2.56
N GLU A 177 -3.56 5.88 1.38
CA GLU A 177 -3.20 6.50 0.09
C GLU A 177 -3.44 8.00 0.09
N THR A 178 -4.62 8.43 0.57
CA THR A 178 -4.95 9.87 0.67
C THR A 178 -3.93 10.62 1.54
N LEU A 179 -3.51 10.03 2.67
CA LEU A 179 -2.51 10.65 3.52
C LEU A 179 -1.13 10.70 2.86
N GLN A 180 -0.74 9.66 2.11
CA GLN A 180 0.53 9.67 1.38
C GLN A 180 0.50 10.70 0.25
N ASP A 181 -0.59 10.77 -0.53
CA ASP A 181 -0.79 11.81 -1.55
C ASP A 181 -0.72 13.22 -0.96
N ASP A 182 -1.32 13.41 0.23
CA ASP A 182 -1.27 14.67 0.94
C ASP A 182 0.15 15.05 1.36
N ARG A 183 0.95 14.09 1.85
CA ARG A 183 2.37 14.28 2.18
C ARG A 183 3.22 14.54 0.93
N CYS A 184 2.98 13.79 -0.14
CA CYS A 184 3.63 13.93 -1.44
C CYS A 184 3.34 15.29 -2.11
N ALA A 185 2.17 15.89 -1.83
CA ALA A 185 1.88 17.24 -2.30
C ALA A 185 2.89 18.26 -1.73
N PHE A 186 3.29 18.15 -0.46
CA PHE A 186 4.30 19.03 0.15
C PHE A 186 5.72 18.61 -0.22
N CYS A 187 6.02 17.31 -0.16
CA CYS A 187 7.32 16.74 -0.44
C CYS A 187 7.20 15.67 -1.54
N PRO A 188 7.41 16.00 -2.83
CA PRO A 188 7.20 15.05 -3.94
C PRO A 188 8.04 13.78 -3.87
N ASP A 189 9.18 13.85 -3.18
CA ASP A 189 10.09 12.71 -2.97
C ASP A 189 9.85 12.04 -1.60
N PHE A 190 8.71 12.31 -0.95
CA PHE A 190 8.35 11.71 0.33
C PHE A 190 8.28 10.19 0.19
N THR A 191 8.98 9.50 1.09
CA THR A 191 8.94 8.05 1.20
C THR A 191 8.37 7.71 2.57
N PRO A 192 7.31 6.88 2.66
CA PRO A 192 6.79 6.43 3.94
C PRO A 192 7.85 5.68 4.77
N GLU A 193 7.72 5.77 6.08
CA GLU A 193 8.56 5.02 7.02
C GLU A 193 8.26 3.51 6.95
N GLN A 194 9.21 2.65 7.32
CA GLN A 194 9.08 1.20 7.07
C GLN A 194 7.87 0.57 7.78
N TRP A 195 7.50 1.03 8.98
CA TRP A 195 6.30 0.54 9.67
C TRP A 195 4.99 0.95 8.97
N ALA A 196 4.98 2.07 8.23
CA ALA A 196 3.83 2.50 7.45
C ALA A 196 3.67 1.64 6.18
N GLU A 197 4.78 1.26 5.55
CA GLU A 197 4.80 0.29 4.44
C GLU A 197 4.29 -1.08 4.87
N VAL A 198 4.68 -1.56 6.05
CA VAL A 198 4.13 -2.82 6.61
C VAL A 198 2.62 -2.78 6.75
N TRP A 199 2.05 -1.63 7.13
CA TRP A 199 0.60 -1.46 7.19
C TRP A 199 -0.06 -1.50 5.81
N HIS A 200 0.52 -0.80 4.85
CA HIS A 200 0.06 -0.81 3.46
C HIS A 200 0.06 -2.24 2.89
N ASP A 201 1.12 -3.01 3.14
CA ASP A 201 1.22 -4.41 2.73
C ASP A 201 0.21 -5.32 3.46
N ALA A 202 -0.05 -5.08 4.75
CA ALA A 202 -1.10 -5.79 5.49
C ALA A 202 -2.48 -5.53 4.88
N LEU A 203 -2.81 -4.28 4.56
CA LEU A 203 -4.09 -3.91 3.93
C LEU A 203 -4.22 -4.54 2.55
N THR A 204 -3.17 -4.48 1.74
CA THR A 204 -3.10 -5.12 0.42
C THR A 204 -3.33 -6.63 0.52
N HIS A 205 -2.69 -7.29 1.49
CA HIS A 205 -2.91 -8.72 1.75
C HIS A 205 -4.36 -9.03 2.12
N LEU A 206 -4.99 -8.22 2.98
CA LEU A 206 -6.40 -8.39 3.34
C LEU A 206 -7.32 -8.19 2.14
N LEU A 207 -7.07 -7.18 1.31
CA LEU A 207 -7.83 -6.96 0.08
C LEU A 207 -7.72 -8.13 -0.89
N ASP A 208 -6.56 -8.79 -0.94
CA ASP A 208 -6.34 -9.98 -1.75
C ASP A 208 -7.01 -11.24 -1.14
N ASN A 209 -7.05 -11.42 0.19
CA ASN A 209 -7.35 -12.71 0.82
C ASN A 209 -8.60 -12.77 1.71
N LEU A 210 -9.07 -11.64 2.25
CA LEU A 210 -10.14 -11.60 3.26
C LEU A 210 -11.50 -11.98 2.67
N ARG A 211 -12.19 -12.95 3.28
CA ARG A 211 -13.50 -13.41 2.80
C ARG A 211 -14.61 -12.53 3.34
N THR A 212 -15.41 -11.94 2.46
CA THR A 212 -16.60 -11.17 2.86
C THR A 212 -17.72 -11.37 1.84
N PRO A 213 -18.47 -12.50 1.93
CA PRO A 213 -19.49 -12.92 0.96
C PRO A 213 -20.77 -12.08 1.07
N SER A 214 -20.63 -10.79 0.78
CA SER A 214 -21.67 -9.76 0.77
C SER A 214 -21.57 -8.97 -0.53
N ALA A 215 -22.65 -8.31 -0.94
CA ALA A 215 -22.64 -7.47 -2.13
C ALA A 215 -21.62 -6.32 -2.00
N GLU A 216 -21.51 -5.73 -0.81
CA GLU A 216 -20.58 -4.67 -0.49
C GLU A 216 -19.12 -5.14 -0.52
N GLY A 217 -18.85 -6.38 -0.08
CA GLY A 217 -17.51 -6.97 -0.10
C GLY A 217 -17.03 -7.26 -1.52
N VAL A 218 -17.91 -7.83 -2.34
CA VAL A 218 -17.67 -8.01 -3.78
C VAL A 218 -17.42 -6.66 -4.47
N LYS A 219 -18.24 -5.64 -4.17
CA LYS A 219 -18.06 -4.30 -4.73
C LYS A 219 -16.71 -3.68 -4.34
N ALA A 220 -16.30 -3.79 -3.08
CA ALA A 220 -15.01 -3.29 -2.61
C ALA A 220 -13.84 -4.02 -3.28
N ARG A 221 -13.93 -5.35 -3.43
CA ARG A 221 -12.90 -6.15 -4.13
C ARG A 221 -12.77 -5.78 -5.60
N LEU A 222 -13.88 -5.51 -6.29
CA LEU A 222 -13.85 -5.01 -7.68
C LEU A 222 -13.23 -3.61 -7.79
N ALA A 223 -13.45 -2.74 -6.80
CA ALA A 223 -12.78 -1.44 -6.74
C ALA A 223 -11.27 -1.60 -6.54
N TRP A 224 -10.85 -2.49 -5.64
CA TRP A 224 -9.45 -2.85 -5.45
C TRP A 224 -8.79 -3.38 -6.74
N MET A 225 -9.44 -4.31 -7.46
CA MET A 225 -8.93 -4.82 -8.74
C MET A 225 -8.72 -3.71 -9.78
N ARG A 226 -9.61 -2.72 -9.81
CA ARG A 226 -9.47 -1.56 -10.70
C ARG A 226 -8.26 -0.72 -10.30
N GLU A 227 -8.07 -0.49 -9.01
CA GLU A 227 -6.92 0.26 -8.49
C GLU A 227 -5.61 -0.41 -8.89
N VAL A 228 -5.51 -1.71 -8.63
CA VAL A 228 -4.39 -2.55 -9.03
C VAL A 228 -4.07 -2.43 -10.53
N ALA A 229 -5.10 -2.46 -11.39
CA ALA A 229 -4.91 -2.30 -12.83
C ALA A 229 -4.40 -0.89 -13.20
N ASN A 230 -4.78 0.14 -12.43
CA ASN A 230 -4.37 1.52 -12.67
C ASN A 230 -2.94 1.81 -12.18
N LEU A 231 -2.46 1.12 -11.15
CA LEU A 231 -1.08 1.28 -10.64
C LEU A 231 -0.03 0.95 -11.72
N GLY A 232 -0.39 0.19 -12.75
CA GLY A 232 0.49 -0.09 -13.89
C GLY A 232 1.71 -0.96 -13.56
N HIS A 233 1.77 -1.50 -12.35
CA HIS A 233 2.81 -2.43 -11.92
C HIS A 233 2.41 -3.87 -12.22
N ALA A 234 3.36 -4.65 -12.73
CA ALA A 234 3.19 -6.08 -12.90
C ALA A 234 3.18 -6.74 -11.51
N ARG A 235 2.03 -7.31 -11.12
CA ARG A 235 1.89 -8.12 -9.91
C ARG A 235 2.41 -9.53 -10.15
N ASP A 236 2.74 -10.19 -9.06
CA ASP A 236 3.00 -11.62 -9.06
C ASP A 236 1.71 -12.38 -9.40
N MET A 237 1.83 -13.36 -10.30
CA MET A 237 0.71 -14.19 -10.79
C MET A 237 0.01 -14.90 -9.63
N GLU A 238 0.76 -15.33 -8.60
CA GLU A 238 0.19 -15.99 -7.44
C GLU A 238 -0.81 -15.10 -6.69
N ARG A 239 -0.49 -13.80 -6.56
CA ARG A 239 -1.37 -12.83 -5.89
C ARG A 239 -2.64 -12.55 -6.70
N ASP A 240 -2.53 -12.56 -8.02
CA ASP A 240 -3.70 -12.36 -8.89
C ASP A 240 -4.64 -13.57 -8.84
N ILE A 241 -4.09 -14.79 -8.81
CA ILE A 241 -4.87 -16.02 -8.61
C ILE A 241 -5.58 -15.98 -7.26
N GLN A 242 -4.88 -15.63 -6.16
CA GLN A 242 -5.49 -15.52 -4.83
C GLN A 242 -6.66 -14.53 -4.80
N LEU A 243 -6.49 -13.37 -5.42
CA LEU A 243 -7.53 -12.34 -5.53
C LEU A 243 -8.76 -12.84 -6.31
N ILE A 244 -8.54 -13.56 -7.42
CA ILE A 244 -9.59 -14.18 -8.23
C ILE A 244 -10.33 -15.26 -7.44
N ASP A 245 -9.61 -16.21 -6.83
CA ASP A 245 -10.20 -17.31 -6.05
C ASP A 245 -11.04 -16.78 -4.88
N ALA A 246 -10.55 -15.74 -4.20
CA ALA A 246 -11.29 -15.09 -3.13
C ALA A 246 -12.57 -14.42 -3.64
N LEU A 247 -12.52 -13.74 -4.79
CA LEU A 247 -13.70 -13.13 -5.42
C LEU A 247 -14.73 -14.18 -5.86
N GLU A 248 -14.29 -15.22 -6.56
CA GLU A 248 -15.17 -16.30 -7.04
C GLU A 248 -15.87 -17.01 -5.88
N GLY A 249 -15.15 -17.28 -4.81
CA GLY A 249 -15.73 -17.89 -3.64
C GLY A 249 -16.72 -16.97 -2.91
N ASP A 250 -16.41 -15.67 -2.78
CA ASP A 250 -17.33 -14.72 -2.15
C ASP A 250 -18.61 -14.56 -2.97
N PHE A 251 -18.48 -14.51 -4.29
CA PHE A 251 -19.62 -14.48 -5.21
C PHE A 251 -20.46 -15.76 -5.13
N SER A 252 -19.81 -16.93 -5.07
CA SER A 252 -20.50 -18.22 -4.94
C SER A 252 -21.28 -18.32 -3.63
N ALA A 253 -20.69 -17.90 -2.52
CA ALA A 253 -21.35 -17.88 -1.21
C ALA A 253 -22.51 -16.87 -1.17
N LEU A 254 -22.33 -15.69 -1.77
CA LEU A 254 -23.38 -14.69 -1.92
C LEU A 254 -24.57 -15.27 -2.71
N MET A 255 -24.32 -15.92 -3.84
CA MET A 255 -25.38 -16.53 -4.67
C MET A 255 -26.10 -17.68 -3.95
N ALA A 256 -25.37 -18.51 -3.20
CA ALA A 256 -25.97 -19.57 -2.39
C ALA A 256 -26.92 -18.98 -1.32
N SER A 257 -26.53 -17.88 -0.67
CA SER A 257 -27.39 -17.21 0.32
C SER A 257 -28.71 -16.71 -0.28
N VAL A 258 -28.67 -16.14 -1.49
CA VAL A 258 -29.86 -15.67 -2.22
C VAL A 258 -30.77 -16.85 -2.59
N GLN A 259 -30.19 -17.98 -3.01
CA GLN A 259 -30.96 -19.19 -3.32
C GLN A 259 -31.63 -19.78 -2.09
N THR A 260 -31.00 -19.75 -0.91
CA THR A 260 -31.63 -20.20 0.35
C THR A 260 -32.70 -19.24 0.88
N GLY A 261 -32.58 -17.94 0.58
CA GLY A 261 -33.58 -16.92 0.95
C GLY A 261 -34.88 -17.05 0.17
N HIS A 262 -34.83 -17.47 -1.09
CA HIS A 262 -36.02 -17.95 -1.80
C HIS A 262 -36.34 -19.38 -1.40
N ARG A 263 -37.13 -19.54 -0.32
CA ARG A 263 -37.71 -20.85 0.02
C ARG A 263 -38.29 -21.48 -1.23
N SER A 264 -37.81 -22.68 -1.56
CA SER A 264 -38.26 -23.39 -2.75
C SER A 264 -39.78 -23.62 -2.64
N THR A 265 -40.45 -23.82 -3.79
CA THR A 265 -41.88 -24.17 -3.79
C THR A 265 -42.15 -25.41 -2.93
N SER A 266 -41.19 -26.34 -2.84
CA SER A 266 -41.23 -27.50 -1.95
C SER A 266 -41.23 -27.09 -0.47
N ASP A 267 -40.30 -26.23 -0.04
CA ASP A 267 -40.20 -25.79 1.35
C ASP A 267 -41.42 -24.97 1.78
N LYS A 268 -41.92 -24.11 0.90
CA LYS A 268 -43.16 -23.37 1.12
C LYS A 268 -44.35 -24.32 1.29
N SER A 269 -44.43 -25.37 0.47
CA SER A 269 -45.49 -26.37 0.58
C SER A 269 -45.37 -27.26 1.83
N ALA A 270 -44.14 -27.61 2.24
CA ALA A 270 -43.88 -28.31 3.49
C ALA A 270 -44.31 -27.47 4.69
N ARG A 271 -43.96 -26.18 4.70
CA ARG A 271 -44.35 -25.24 5.76
C ARG A 271 -45.87 -25.05 5.86
N VAL A 272 -46.58 -24.98 4.73
CA VAL A 272 -48.05 -24.95 4.70
C VAL A 272 -48.62 -26.21 5.35
N ARG A 273 -48.08 -27.40 5.03
CA ARG A 273 -48.51 -28.67 5.63
C ARG A 273 -48.27 -28.69 7.14
N THR A 274 -47.09 -28.29 7.60
CA THR A 274 -46.77 -28.20 9.03
C THR A 274 -47.74 -27.28 9.76
N LEU A 275 -48.01 -26.09 9.24
CA LEU A 275 -48.93 -25.12 9.88
C LEU A 275 -50.38 -25.64 9.91
N LEU A 276 -50.83 -26.31 8.86
CA LEU A 276 -52.17 -26.92 8.83
C LEU A 276 -52.30 -28.09 9.83
N GLN A 277 -51.21 -28.79 10.13
CA GLN A 277 -51.18 -29.88 11.11
C GLN A 277 -51.06 -29.36 12.56
N SER A 278 -50.21 -28.36 12.81
CA SER A 278 -49.95 -27.85 14.16
C SER A 278 -50.99 -26.84 14.63
N GLU A 279 -51.60 -26.07 13.71
CA GLU A 279 -52.54 -24.99 14.02
C GLU A 279 -53.75 -25.04 13.06
N PRO A 280 -54.60 -26.08 13.13
CA PRO A 280 -55.67 -26.33 12.14
C PRO A 280 -56.74 -25.22 12.07
N ASP A 281 -56.91 -24.48 13.17
CA ASP A 281 -57.92 -23.41 13.29
C ASP A 281 -57.48 -22.07 12.69
N LEU A 282 -56.22 -21.93 12.25
CA LEU A 282 -55.78 -20.72 11.57
C LEU A 282 -56.52 -20.51 10.25
N SER A 283 -56.82 -19.24 9.94
CA SER A 283 -57.35 -18.87 8.64
C SER A 283 -56.32 -19.08 7.52
N ASP A 284 -56.78 -19.41 6.32
CA ASP A 284 -55.92 -19.61 5.15
C ASP A 284 -55.06 -18.37 4.83
N ARG A 285 -55.56 -17.16 5.14
CA ARG A 285 -54.81 -15.91 4.97
C ARG A 285 -53.63 -15.79 5.93
N GLU A 286 -53.80 -16.21 7.18
CA GLU A 286 -52.73 -16.14 8.18
C GLU A 286 -51.66 -17.21 7.92
N ILE A 287 -52.07 -18.43 7.54
CA ILE A 287 -51.12 -19.47 7.10
C ILE A 287 -50.36 -19.02 5.85
N ALA A 288 -51.05 -18.41 4.89
CA ALA A 288 -50.44 -17.87 3.67
C ALA A 288 -49.39 -16.81 3.96
N ARG A 289 -49.68 -15.89 4.89
CA ARG A 289 -48.73 -14.87 5.35
C ARG A 289 -47.50 -15.50 6.01
N ARG A 290 -47.69 -16.48 6.90
CA ARG A 290 -46.59 -17.16 7.61
C ARG A 290 -45.73 -18.08 6.73
N ALA A 291 -46.32 -18.64 5.67
CA ALA A 291 -45.64 -19.52 4.73
C ALA A 291 -45.19 -18.82 3.43
N GLU A 292 -45.46 -17.53 3.27
CA GLU A 292 -45.15 -16.72 2.08
C GLU A 292 -45.70 -17.32 0.77
N VAL A 293 -46.98 -17.72 0.81
CA VAL A 293 -47.72 -18.25 -0.34
C VAL A 293 -49.05 -17.50 -0.53
N SER A 294 -49.76 -17.77 -1.63
CA SER A 294 -51.11 -17.24 -1.81
C SER A 294 -52.11 -17.96 -0.89
N PRO A 295 -53.18 -17.28 -0.38
CA PRO A 295 -54.27 -17.94 0.34
C PRO A 295 -54.93 -19.08 -0.47
N GLN A 296 -54.96 -18.96 -1.80
CA GLN A 296 -55.49 -20.00 -2.69
C GLN A 296 -54.65 -21.28 -2.63
N THR A 297 -53.32 -21.16 -2.50
CA THR A 297 -52.40 -22.29 -2.32
C THR A 297 -52.73 -23.05 -1.04
N VAL A 298 -52.97 -22.35 0.06
CA VAL A 298 -53.35 -22.96 1.35
C VAL A 298 -54.70 -23.69 1.24
N GLY A 299 -55.71 -23.04 0.65
CA GLY A 299 -57.02 -23.66 0.46
C GLY A 299 -56.98 -24.92 -0.42
N ASN A 300 -56.12 -24.94 -1.45
CA ASN A 300 -55.85 -26.14 -2.25
C ASN A 300 -55.26 -27.28 -1.41
N TRP A 301 -54.30 -26.98 -0.53
CA TRP A 301 -53.70 -27.97 0.37
C TRP A 301 -54.71 -28.49 1.40
N ARG A 302 -55.52 -27.62 2.01
CA ARG A 302 -56.56 -28.01 2.96
C ARG A 302 -57.58 -28.96 2.33
N ARG A 303 -58.02 -28.68 1.09
CA ARG A 303 -58.89 -29.59 0.32
C ARG A 303 -58.23 -30.94 0.04
N ARG A 304 -56.95 -30.95 -0.36
CA ARG A 304 -56.21 -32.20 -0.61
C ARG A 304 -56.03 -33.05 0.64
N LEU A 305 -55.78 -32.43 1.79
CA LEU A 305 -55.66 -33.12 3.07
C LEU A 305 -57.01 -33.68 3.55
N ALA A 306 -58.09 -32.91 3.40
CA ALA A 306 -59.44 -33.39 3.70
C ALA A 306 -59.86 -34.57 2.81
N ALA A 307 -59.49 -34.54 1.52
CA ALA A 307 -59.79 -35.62 0.58
C ALA A 307 -58.98 -36.91 0.83
N LYS A 308 -57.79 -36.81 1.43
CA LYS A 308 -56.93 -37.96 1.75
C LYS A 308 -57.19 -38.59 3.13
N GLY A 309 -57.99 -37.96 3.98
CA GLY A 309 -58.13 -38.35 5.38
C GLY A 309 -56.87 -38.02 6.17
N TRP A 310 -57.03 -37.43 7.37
CA TRP A 310 -55.92 -36.85 8.15
C TRP A 310 -54.86 -37.86 8.63
N GLY A 311 -55.01 -39.15 8.32
CA GLY A 311 -54.15 -40.25 8.81
C GLY A 311 -53.31 -40.99 7.77
N SER A 312 -53.22 -40.53 6.51
CA SER A 312 -52.50 -41.27 5.44
C SER A 312 -51.39 -40.45 4.76
N LEU A 313 -50.47 -39.86 5.53
CA LEU A 313 -49.30 -39.15 5.00
C LEU A 313 -48.01 -39.46 5.80
N GLU A 314 -47.76 -40.75 6.03
CA GLU A 314 -46.39 -41.29 6.12
C GLU A 314 -46.12 -42.06 4.83
N GLU A 315 -45.70 -41.34 3.78
CA GLU A 315 -44.99 -41.79 2.56
C GLU A 315 -44.71 -40.54 1.68
#